data_AF-A0A453PCN2-F1
#
_entry.id   AF-A0A453PCN2-F1
#
_cell.length_a   1.000
_cell.length_b   1.000
_cell.length_c   1.000
_cell.angle_alpha   90.00
_cell.angle_beta   90.00
_cell.angle_gamma   90.00
#
_symmetry.space_group_name_H-M   'P 1'
#
loop_
_entity.id
_entity.type
_entity.pdbx_description
1 polymer ?
#
loop_
_entity_poly.entity_id
_entity_poly.type
_entity_poly.pdbx_seq_one_letter_code
_entity_poly.pdbx_strand_id
1 'polypeptide(L)'
;AMAGEADGKTYQVSRMPPAALNERILSSMSQKHVAAHPWHDLEIGPGAPAVFNCVVEIPRGSKVKYELDKATGLIKVDRVLYSSVVYPHNYGFIPRTLCEDNDPMDVLVLMQEQVVPGCFLRARAIGLMPMIDQ
;
A
#
# COMPACT_ATOMS: atom_id res chain seq x y z
N ALA A 1 -44.87 57.37 -39.81
CA ALA A 1 -43.45 57.08 -40.02
C ALA A 1 -42.71 57.37 -38.73
N MET A 2 -42.25 56.34 -38.02
CA MET A 2 -41.16 56.37 -37.03
C MET A 2 -40.83 54.91 -36.74
N ALA A 3 -39.85 54.37 -37.47
CA ALA A 3 -39.21 53.11 -37.18
C ALA A 3 -38.01 53.41 -36.27
N GLY A 4 -38.01 52.86 -35.06
CA GLY A 4 -36.84 52.88 -34.18
C GLY A 4 -35.93 51.70 -34.52
N GLU A 5 -34.75 51.98 -35.05
CA GLU A 5 -33.68 50.99 -35.25
C GLU A 5 -33.14 50.54 -33.89
N ALA A 6 -33.23 49.24 -33.63
CA ALA A 6 -32.54 48.58 -32.54
C ALA A 6 -31.11 48.26 -32.99
N ASP A 7 -30.13 48.99 -32.45
CA ASP A 7 -28.70 48.80 -32.71
C ASP A 7 -28.22 47.47 -32.10
N GLY A 8 -28.17 46.43 -32.94
CA GLY A 8 -27.76 45.08 -32.59
C GLY A 8 -26.25 44.96 -32.42
N LYS A 9 -25.72 45.40 -31.26
CA LYS A 9 -24.32 45.11 -30.89
C LYS A 9 -24.13 43.61 -30.73
N THR A 10 -23.51 42.99 -31.73
CA THR A 10 -23.07 41.60 -31.68
C THR A 10 -21.87 41.51 -30.74
N TYR A 11 -22.04 40.90 -29.58
CA TYR A 11 -20.94 40.60 -28.67
C TYR A 11 -20.07 39.50 -29.30
N GLN A 12 -18.89 39.86 -29.79
CA GLN A 12 -17.90 38.85 -30.16
C GLN A 12 -17.41 38.16 -28.88
N VAL A 13 -17.84 36.91 -28.68
CA VAL A 13 -17.25 36.03 -27.68
C VAL A 13 -15.86 35.68 -28.17
N SER A 14 -14.83 36.36 -27.66
CA SER A 14 -13.44 35.99 -27.87
C SER A 14 -13.25 34.56 -27.39
N ARG A 15 -13.06 33.61 -28.31
CA ARG A 15 -12.64 32.24 -27.96
C ARG A 15 -11.27 32.33 -27.32
N MET A 16 -11.21 32.29 -25.99
CA MET A 16 -9.96 32.01 -25.29
C MET A 16 -9.46 30.64 -25.78
N PRO A 17 -8.17 30.50 -26.13
CA PRO A 17 -7.62 29.19 -26.44
C PRO A 17 -7.81 28.29 -25.20
N PRO A 18 -8.14 26.99 -25.39
CA PRO A 18 -8.22 26.08 -24.26
C PRO A 18 -6.88 26.13 -23.54
N ALA A 19 -6.92 26.39 -22.23
CA ALA A 19 -5.71 26.43 -21.41
C ALA A 19 -4.97 25.09 -21.55
N ALA A 20 -3.93 25.06 -22.37
CA ALA A 20 -3.06 23.91 -22.47
C ALA A 20 -2.38 23.79 -21.11
N LEU A 21 -2.77 22.77 -20.34
CA LEU A 21 -2.15 22.47 -19.06
C LEU A 21 -0.65 22.25 -19.31
N ASN A 22 0.19 23.09 -18.70
CA ASN A 22 1.63 22.97 -18.80
C ASN A 22 2.09 21.58 -18.36
N GLU A 23 3.12 21.01 -19.00
CA GLU A 23 3.67 19.68 -18.66
C GLU A 23 4.03 19.53 -17.17
N ARG A 24 4.42 20.63 -16.51
CA ARG A 24 4.64 20.69 -15.05
C ARG A 24 3.38 20.43 -14.22
N ILE A 25 2.22 20.93 -14.66
CA ILE A 25 0.94 20.70 -13.97
C ILE A 25 0.55 19.24 -14.15
N LEU A 26 0.68 18.71 -15.38
CA LEU A 26 0.46 17.30 -15.68
C LEU A 26 1.42 16.40 -14.88
N SER A 27 2.70 16.76 -14.74
CA SER A 27 3.66 16.00 -13.93
C SER A 27 3.35 16.06 -12.44
N SER A 28 2.86 17.21 -11.94
CA SER A 28 2.44 17.34 -10.53
C SER A 28 1.15 16.57 -10.23
N MET A 29 0.24 16.42 -11.20
CA MET A 29 -0.95 15.57 -11.08
C MET A 29 -0.62 14.08 -11.25
N SER A 30 0.52 13.75 -11.87
CA SER A 30 1.05 12.39 -11.99
C SER A 30 1.87 11.94 -10.78
N GLN A 31 2.23 12.84 -9.86
CA GLN A 31 2.73 12.46 -8.54
C GLN A 31 1.55 11.94 -7.73
N LYS A 32 1.10 10.74 -8.07
CA LYS A 32 0.18 9.95 -7.27
C LYS A 32 0.83 9.76 -5.90
N HIS A 33 0.52 10.63 -4.94
CA HIS A 33 0.46 10.23 -3.54
C HIS A 33 -0.74 9.29 -3.37
N VAL A 34 -0.75 8.19 -4.11
CA VAL A 34 -1.58 7.03 -3.77
C VAL A 34 -0.87 6.43 -2.58
N ALA A 35 -1.62 6.16 -1.51
CA ALA A 35 -1.07 5.50 -0.33
C ALA A 35 -0.31 4.26 -0.82
N ALA A 36 0.99 4.19 -0.51
CA ALA A 36 1.86 3.15 -1.01
C ALA A 36 1.30 1.79 -0.56
N HIS A 37 1.01 0.91 -1.51
CA HIS A 37 0.52 -0.43 -1.25
C HIS A 37 1.65 -1.26 -0.64
N PRO A 38 1.56 -1.72 0.63
CA PRO A 38 2.66 -2.37 1.34
C PRO A 38 3.23 -3.58 0.61
N TRP A 39 2.41 -4.29 -0.17
CA TRP A 39 2.84 -5.45 -0.95
C TRP A 39 3.52 -5.10 -2.29
N HIS A 40 3.06 -4.08 -3.02
CA HIS A 40 3.50 -3.85 -4.40
C HIS A 40 4.52 -2.72 -4.50
N ASP A 41 4.36 -1.68 -3.69
CA ASP A 41 5.17 -0.47 -3.80
C ASP A 41 6.45 -0.56 -2.95
N LEU A 42 6.44 -1.34 -1.86
CA LEU A 42 7.62 -1.53 -1.02
C LEU A 42 8.66 -2.44 -1.70
N GLU A 43 9.90 -1.97 -1.76
CA GLU A 43 11.01 -2.77 -2.28
C GLU A 43 11.46 -3.81 -1.24
N ILE A 44 11.79 -5.02 -1.71
CA ILE A 44 12.39 -6.08 -0.88
C ILE A 44 13.72 -5.62 -0.29
N GLY A 45 14.43 -4.72 -0.98
CA GLY A 45 15.73 -4.18 -0.57
C GLY A 45 16.91 -4.90 -1.25
N PRO A 46 18.06 -4.22 -1.36
CA PRO A 46 19.19 -4.65 -2.21
C PRO A 46 19.97 -5.86 -1.67
N GLY A 47 19.70 -6.29 -0.45
CA GLY A 47 20.42 -7.41 0.20
C GLY A 47 19.74 -8.77 0.04
N ALA A 48 18.62 -8.84 -0.70
CA ALA A 48 17.87 -10.07 -0.85
C ALA A 48 18.69 -11.15 -1.60
N PRO A 49 18.60 -12.44 -1.22
CA PRO A 49 17.69 -13.01 -0.20
C PRO A 49 18.25 -12.98 1.24
N ALA A 50 19.52 -12.63 1.44
CA ALA A 50 20.16 -12.71 2.76
C ALA A 50 19.60 -11.67 3.75
N VAL A 51 19.31 -10.45 3.27
CA VAL A 51 18.74 -9.35 4.05
C VAL A 51 17.64 -8.68 3.26
N PHE A 52 16.42 -8.71 3.78
CA PHE A 52 15.23 -8.20 3.09
C PHE A 52 14.38 -7.34 4.03
N ASN A 53 13.51 -6.53 3.43
CA ASN A 53 12.46 -5.79 4.13
C ASN A 53 11.24 -6.69 4.29
N CYS A 54 10.58 -6.61 5.43
CA CYS A 54 9.32 -7.27 5.69
C CYS A 54 8.35 -6.33 6.40
N VAL A 55 7.06 -6.51 6.17
CA VAL A 55 5.99 -5.75 6.82
C VAL A 55 5.42 -6.61 7.93
N VAL A 56 5.33 -6.06 9.14
CA VAL A 56 4.74 -6.74 10.30
C VAL A 56 3.23 -6.60 10.27
N GLU A 57 2.53 -7.71 10.39
CA GLU A 57 1.08 -7.74 10.53
C GLU A 57 0.69 -7.99 11.99
N ILE A 58 1.28 -9.01 12.61
CA ILE A 58 0.90 -9.45 13.94
C ILE A 58 2.05 -9.18 14.92
N PRO A 59 1.85 -8.33 15.92
CA PRO A 59 2.86 -8.06 16.93
C PRO A 59 3.08 -9.30 17.80
N ARG A 60 4.30 -9.45 18.30
CA ARG A 60 4.63 -10.42 19.34
C ARG A 60 3.65 -10.30 20.52
N GLY A 61 3.14 -11.43 20.99
CA GLY A 61 2.21 -11.52 22.12
C GLY A 61 0.75 -11.15 21.79
N SER A 62 0.47 -10.74 20.55
CA SER A 62 -0.89 -10.43 20.13
C SER A 62 -1.73 -11.70 19.99
N LYS A 63 -3.03 -11.57 20.33
CA LYS A 63 -4.09 -12.53 20.01
C LYS A 63 -4.91 -12.12 18.79
N VAL A 64 -4.74 -10.90 18.31
CA VAL A 64 -5.45 -10.38 17.15
C VAL A 64 -4.68 -10.79 15.92
N LYS A 65 -5.31 -11.58 15.05
CA LYS A 65 -4.79 -11.89 13.73
C LYS A 65 -5.12 -10.74 12.80
N TYR A 66 -4.09 -9.95 12.51
CA TYR A 66 -4.13 -8.93 11.48
C TYR A 66 -3.71 -9.55 10.15
N GLU A 67 -4.30 -9.06 9.07
CA GLU A 67 -3.99 -9.47 7.69
C GLU A 67 -3.94 -8.22 6.80
N LEU A 68 -3.07 -8.23 5.80
CA LEU A 68 -3.13 -7.27 4.73
C LEU A 68 -4.35 -7.54 3.84
N ASP A 69 -5.25 -6.56 3.73
CA ASP A 69 -6.26 -6.57 2.70
C ASP A 69 -5.63 -6.17 1.35
N LYS A 70 -5.43 -7.17 0.48
CA LYS A 70 -4.80 -7.02 -0.85
C LYS A 70 -5.53 -6.03 -1.77
N ALA A 71 -6.82 -5.79 -1.56
CA ALA A 71 -7.59 -4.87 -2.40
C ALA A 71 -7.36 -3.40 -2.00
N THR A 72 -7.23 -3.13 -0.70
CA THR A 72 -7.12 -1.77 -0.16
C THR A 72 -5.70 -1.39 0.25
N GLY A 73 -4.81 -2.36 0.46
CA GLY A 73 -3.47 -2.17 1.00
C GLY A 73 -3.47 -1.81 2.49
N LEU A 74 -4.60 -1.96 3.19
CA LEU A 74 -4.75 -1.64 4.60
C LEU A 74 -4.62 -2.90 5.46
N ILE A 75 -4.22 -2.70 6.72
CA ILE A 75 -4.24 -3.77 7.72
C ILE A 75 -5.67 -3.95 8.23
N LYS A 76 -6.21 -5.14 8.06
CA LYS A 76 -7.53 -5.56 8.50
C LYS A 76 -7.40 -6.54 9.65
N VAL A 77 -8.36 -6.53 10.56
CA VAL A 77 -8.50 -7.58 11.57
C VAL A 77 -9.24 -8.76 10.94
N ASP A 78 -8.58 -9.90 10.81
CA ASP A 78 -9.21 -11.16 10.38
C ASP A 78 -10.08 -11.71 11.52
N ARG A 79 -9.45 -11.98 12.68
CA ARG A 79 -10.13 -12.52 13.86
C ARG A 79 -9.33 -12.32 15.14
N VAL A 80 -9.97 -12.53 16.29
CA VAL A 80 -9.31 -12.65 17.60
C VAL A 80 -9.20 -14.13 17.96
N LEU A 81 -8.00 -14.59 18.30
CA LEU A 81 -7.75 -15.97 18.72
C LEU A 81 -8.46 -16.23 20.07
N TYR A 82 -9.31 -17.25 20.09
CA TYR A 82 -10.10 -17.63 21.26
C TYR A 82 -9.28 -18.38 22.33
N SER A 83 -8.23 -19.09 21.91
CA SER A 83 -7.37 -19.86 22.80
C SER A 83 -6.38 -18.96 23.56
N SER A 84 -5.73 -19.49 24.59
CA SER A 84 -4.60 -18.84 25.27
C SER A 84 -3.33 -18.75 24.40
N VAL A 85 -3.44 -19.02 23.10
CA VAL A 85 -2.34 -18.98 22.16
C VAL A 85 -2.09 -17.53 21.75
N VAL A 86 -0.82 -17.15 21.75
CA VAL A 86 -0.33 -15.85 21.29
C VAL A 86 0.78 -16.08 20.28
N TYR A 87 0.96 -15.15 19.35
CA TYR A 87 2.10 -15.21 18.43
C TYR A 87 3.39 -14.97 19.23
N PRO A 88 4.34 -15.93 19.25
CA PRO A 88 5.53 -15.82 20.11
C PRO A 88 6.53 -14.77 19.64
N HIS A 89 6.47 -14.41 18.36
CA HIS A 89 7.33 -13.43 17.68
C HIS A 89 6.49 -12.59 16.71
N ASN A 90 7.07 -11.49 16.20
CA ASN A 90 6.40 -10.66 15.22
C ASN A 90 6.25 -11.45 13.92
N TYR A 91 5.04 -11.44 13.37
CA TYR A 91 4.68 -12.14 12.15
C TYR A 91 4.30 -11.14 11.06
N GLY A 92 4.61 -11.46 9.83
CA GLY A 92 4.14 -10.69 8.69
C GLY A 92 4.66 -11.28 7.39
N PHE A 93 4.89 -10.46 6.38
CA PHE A 93 5.19 -10.93 5.03
C PHE A 93 6.30 -10.14 4.33
N ILE A 94 6.84 -10.73 3.27
CA ILE A 94 7.84 -10.12 2.41
C ILE A 94 7.13 -9.44 1.22
N PRO A 95 7.31 -8.12 1.00
CA PRO A 95 6.69 -7.42 -0.12
C PRO A 95 7.18 -7.98 -1.47
N ARG A 96 6.43 -7.76 -2.55
CA ARG A 96 6.75 -8.22 -3.92
C ARG A 96 7.10 -9.70 -4.05
N THR A 97 6.54 -10.55 -3.18
CA THR A 97 6.59 -12.01 -3.30
C THR A 97 5.20 -12.56 -3.54
N LEU A 98 5.12 -13.75 -4.14
CA LEU A 98 3.88 -14.48 -4.39
C LEU A 98 4.16 -15.97 -4.25
N CYS A 99 3.45 -16.62 -3.34
CA CYS A 99 3.48 -18.05 -3.08
C CYS A 99 2.35 -18.77 -3.84
N GLU A 100 2.37 -20.11 -3.80
CA GLU A 100 1.41 -20.97 -4.53
C GLU A 100 -0.03 -20.83 -4.03
N ASP A 101 -0.22 -20.34 -2.81
CA ASP A 101 -1.50 -20.00 -2.17
C ASP A 101 -2.06 -18.63 -2.60
N ASN A 102 -1.36 -17.92 -3.49
CA ASN A 102 -1.62 -16.53 -3.87
C ASN A 102 -1.41 -15.49 -2.76
N ASP A 103 -0.74 -15.85 -1.66
CA ASP A 103 -0.32 -14.94 -0.61
C ASP A 103 1.16 -14.53 -0.77
N PRO A 104 1.58 -13.38 -0.22
CA PRO A 104 2.99 -13.07 -0.13
C PRO A 104 3.68 -14.06 0.82
N MET A 105 4.99 -14.26 0.61
CA MET A 105 5.80 -15.13 1.45
C MET A 105 5.80 -14.63 2.91
N ASP A 106 5.36 -15.49 3.81
CA ASP A 106 5.35 -15.23 5.24
C ASP A 106 6.75 -15.17 5.85
N VAL A 107 6.88 -14.39 6.93
CA VAL A 107 8.10 -14.30 7.72
C VAL A 107 7.79 -14.19 9.21
N LEU A 108 8.55 -14.95 10.00
CA LEU A 108 8.58 -14.84 11.44
C LEU A 108 9.85 -14.10 11.87
N VAL A 109 9.70 -12.91 12.43
CA VAL A 109 10.82 -12.05 12.85
C VAL A 109 11.16 -12.31 14.30
N LEU A 110 12.28 -12.99 14.54
CA LEU A 110 12.83 -13.25 15.87
C LEU A 110 13.33 -11.95 16.52
N MET A 111 12.48 -11.32 17.30
CA MET A 111 12.74 -10.08 18.03
C MET A 111 12.10 -10.14 19.43
N GLN A 112 12.70 -9.44 20.40
CA GLN A 112 12.22 -9.36 21.78
C GLN A 112 11.07 -8.36 21.93
N GLU A 113 11.18 -7.22 21.24
CA GLU A 113 10.20 -6.14 21.23
C GLU A 113 9.04 -6.38 20.26
N GLN A 114 7.87 -5.85 20.64
CA GLN A 114 6.69 -5.84 19.78
C GLN A 114 6.79 -4.71 18.75
N VAL A 115 6.39 -4.99 17.51
CA VAL A 115 6.32 -4.00 16.43
C VAL A 115 4.87 -3.75 16.08
N VAL A 116 4.52 -2.50 15.82
CA VAL A 116 3.14 -2.09 15.48
C VAL A 116 2.74 -2.68 14.11
N PRO A 117 1.49 -3.15 13.93
CA PRO A 117 1.00 -3.62 12.63
C PRO A 117 1.16 -2.56 11.53
N GLY A 118 1.55 -3.00 10.34
CA GLY A 118 1.78 -2.15 9.17
C GLY A 118 3.15 -1.47 9.12
N CYS A 119 3.97 -1.58 10.18
CA CYS A 119 5.36 -1.13 10.12
C CYS A 119 6.23 -2.13 9.33
N PHE A 120 7.18 -1.61 8.56
CA PHE A 120 8.19 -2.44 7.91
C PHE A 120 9.52 -2.40 8.67
N LEU A 121 10.27 -3.48 8.58
CA LEU A 121 11.59 -3.61 9.19
C LEU A 121 12.54 -4.38 8.26
N ARG A 122 13.83 -4.25 8.53
CA ARG A 122 14.88 -4.98 7.81
C ARG A 122 15.26 -6.23 8.61
N ALA A 123 15.10 -7.41 8.01
CA ALA A 123 15.40 -8.70 8.61
C ALA A 123 16.52 -9.42 7.86
N ARG A 124 17.24 -10.28 8.57
CA ARG A 124 18.23 -11.20 7.99
C ARG A 124 17.65 -12.61 7.97
N ALA A 125 17.75 -13.29 6.83
CA ALA A 125 17.35 -14.69 6.72
C ALA A 125 18.21 -15.57 7.64
N ILE A 126 17.57 -16.39 8.48
CA ILE A 126 18.24 -17.36 9.36
C ILE A 126 17.97 -18.79 8.91
N GLY A 127 16.77 -19.05 8.39
CA GLY A 127 16.36 -20.34 7.86
C GLY A 127 15.00 -20.27 7.19
N LEU A 128 14.60 -21.37 6.57
CA LEU A 128 13.30 -21.56 5.94
C LEU A 128 12.61 -22.74 6.62
N MET A 129 11.32 -22.59 6.94
CA MET A 129 10.49 -23.67 7.46
C MET A 129 9.45 -24.03 6.39
N PRO A 130 9.56 -25.19 5.71
CA PRO A 130 8.52 -25.63 4.80
C PRO A 130 7.28 -25.99 5.62
N MET A 131 6.17 -25.34 5.30
CA MET A 131 4.86 -25.58 5.88
C MET A 131 3.92 -26.01 4.78
N ILE A 132 3.12 -27.04 5.04
CA ILE A 132 1.98 -27.40 4.19
C ILE A 132 0.76 -26.85 4.90
N ASP A 133 0.18 -25.78 4.35
CA ASP A 133 -1.11 -25.27 4.80
C ASP A 133 -2.23 -26.08 4.11
N GLN A 134 -3.22 -26.54 4.87
CA GLN A 134 -4.32 -27.40 4.40
C GLN A 134 -5.68 -26.73 4.60
#